data_AF-A0A5B8UN93-F1
#
_entry.id   AF-A0A5B8UN93-F1
#
_cell.length_a   1.000
_cell.length_b   1.000
_cell.length_c   1.000
_cell.angle_alpha   90.00
_cell.angle_beta   90.00
_cell.angle_gamma   90.00
#
_symmetry.space_group_name_H-M   'P 1'
#
loop_
_entity.id
_entity.type
_entity.pdbx_description
1 polymer ?
#
loop_
_entity_poly.entity_id
_entity_poly.type
_entity_poly.pdbx_seq_one_letter_code
_entity_poly.pdbx_strand_id
1 'polypeptide(L)'
;MKKVLIPFASLFVCAIALVSWKNASTRDNGAFIANDFTCGLIDGDGNFAFADASHTVITSSGNSVLKCSATVPNSTGKAVNYNDFLCGTFIGLTTDSHETVSASGQATLTCKVH
;
A
#
# COMPACT_ATOMS: atom_id res chain seq x y z
N MET A 1 -33.08 -62.88 40.67
CA MET A 1 -31.75 -62.82 41.34
C MET A 1 -30.90 -61.80 40.60
N LYS A 2 -30.30 -60.87 41.37
CA LYS A 2 -29.17 -59.95 41.14
C LYS A 2 -29.01 -59.25 39.77
N LYS A 3 -29.25 -57.94 39.82
CA LYS A 3 -28.84 -56.87 38.91
C LYS A 3 -27.32 -56.76 38.85
N VAL A 4 -26.75 -56.56 37.67
CA VAL A 4 -25.38 -56.05 37.48
C VAL A 4 -25.40 -55.04 36.34
N LEU A 5 -25.44 -53.76 36.69
CA LEU A 5 -25.18 -52.62 35.80
C LEU A 5 -23.77 -52.13 36.15
N ILE A 6 -22.84 -52.27 35.21
CA ILE A 6 -21.46 -51.76 35.32
C ILE A 6 -21.44 -50.42 34.58
N PRO A 7 -21.23 -49.27 35.25
CA PRO A 7 -20.91 -48.05 34.55
C PRO A 7 -19.42 -48.04 34.21
N PHE A 8 -19.11 -48.02 32.91
CA PHE A 8 -17.81 -47.66 32.37
C PHE A 8 -17.54 -46.17 32.66
N ALA A 9 -16.97 -45.87 33.83
CA ALA A 9 -16.40 -44.56 34.12
C ALA A 9 -14.94 -44.56 33.62
N SER A 10 -14.77 -44.24 32.33
CA SER A 10 -13.45 -43.99 31.72
C SER A 10 -12.90 -42.68 32.27
N LEU A 11 -11.89 -42.77 33.13
CA LEU A 11 -11.04 -41.64 33.53
C LEU A 11 -10.20 -41.21 32.32
N PHE A 12 -10.68 -40.22 31.57
CA PHE A 12 -9.85 -39.46 30.63
C PHE A 12 -9.23 -38.28 31.40
N VAL A 13 -8.04 -38.49 31.95
CA VAL A 13 -7.22 -37.42 32.53
C VAL A 13 -6.64 -36.61 31.37
N CYS A 14 -7.33 -35.51 31.01
CA CYS A 14 -6.78 -34.49 30.11
C CYS A 14 -5.63 -33.77 30.81
N ALA A 15 -4.39 -34.18 30.53
CA ALA A 15 -3.21 -33.39 30.83
C ALA A 15 -3.23 -32.13 29.96
N ILE A 16 -3.69 -31.02 30.53
CA ILE A 16 -3.63 -29.70 29.90
C ILE A 16 -2.17 -29.24 29.98
N ALA A 17 -1.40 -29.53 28.93
CA ALA A 17 -0.08 -28.93 28.75
C ALA A 17 -0.28 -27.42 28.52
N LEU A 18 0.06 -26.61 29.51
CA LEU A 18 0.21 -25.16 29.37
C LEU A 18 1.41 -24.87 28.48
N VAL A 19 1.23 -24.98 27.17
CA VAL A 19 2.15 -24.37 26.20
C VAL A 19 1.98 -22.87 26.33
N SER A 20 2.86 -22.24 27.10
CA SER A 20 3.04 -20.79 27.09
C SER A 20 3.47 -20.38 25.69
N TRP A 21 2.50 -20.00 24.85
CA TRP A 21 2.78 -19.26 23.63
C TRP A 21 3.46 -17.96 24.05
N LYS A 22 4.78 -17.92 23.90
CA LYS A 22 5.49 -16.65 23.78
C LYS A 22 4.89 -15.99 22.55
N ASN A 23 4.00 -15.02 22.75
CA ASN A 23 3.61 -14.09 21.71
C ASN A 23 4.89 -13.37 21.28
N ALA A 24 5.56 -13.90 20.27
CA ALA A 24 6.54 -13.15 19.52
C ALA A 24 5.73 -12.12 18.73
N SER A 25 5.46 -10.96 19.35
CA SER A 25 5.00 -9.81 18.61
C SER A 25 6.18 -9.31 17.77
N THR A 26 6.40 -9.92 16.61
CA THR A 26 7.13 -9.24 15.54
C THR A 26 6.24 -8.08 15.13
N ARG A 27 6.55 -6.88 15.62
CA ARG A 27 6.15 -5.66 14.91
C ARG A 27 6.88 -5.73 13.58
N ASP A 28 6.23 -6.31 12.58
CA ASP A 28 6.76 -6.33 11.23
C ASP A 28 6.83 -4.87 10.77
N ASN A 29 8.03 -4.29 10.81
CA ASN A 29 8.37 -3.03 10.14
C ASN A 29 8.48 -3.26 8.63
N GLY A 30 7.60 -4.10 8.09
CA GLY A 30 7.55 -4.43 6.68
C GLY A 30 7.01 -3.25 5.89
N ALA A 31 7.49 -3.12 4.66
CA ALA A 31 6.91 -2.25 3.66
C ALA A 31 6.48 -3.10 2.46
N PHE A 32 5.30 -2.83 1.93
CA PHE A 32 4.91 -3.31 0.61
C PHE A 32 5.50 -2.36 -0.44
N ILE A 33 6.18 -2.94 -1.43
CA ILE A 33 6.79 -2.19 -2.52
C ILE A 33 6.30 -2.79 -3.84
N ALA A 34 5.81 -1.94 -4.74
CA ALA A 34 5.49 -2.35 -6.10
C ALA A 34 6.07 -1.35 -7.11
N ASN A 35 6.39 -1.86 -8.29
CA ASN A 35 6.93 -1.12 -9.42
C ASN A 35 6.10 -1.43 -10.68
N ASP A 36 6.23 -0.61 -11.69
CA ASP A 36 5.79 -0.89 -13.07
C ASP A 36 4.29 -1.23 -13.21
N PHE A 37 3.45 -0.57 -12.41
CA PHE A 37 2.00 -0.61 -12.54
C PHE A 37 1.48 0.64 -13.27
N THR A 38 0.26 0.56 -13.81
CA THR A 38 -0.36 1.71 -14.48
C THR A 38 -0.59 2.85 -13.50
N CYS A 39 -0.04 4.02 -13.83
CA CYS A 39 -0.29 5.26 -13.13
C CYS A 39 -0.66 6.36 -14.12
N GLY A 40 -1.55 7.26 -13.70
CA GLY A 40 -1.94 8.44 -14.45
C GLY A 40 -1.29 9.70 -13.90
N LEU A 41 -0.94 10.63 -14.79
CA LEU A 41 -0.36 11.93 -14.45
C LEU A 41 -0.85 13.00 -15.45
N ILE A 42 -0.50 14.26 -15.24
CA ILE A 42 -0.96 15.40 -16.05
C ILE A 42 0.21 15.91 -16.92
N ASP A 43 0.01 16.04 -18.23
CA ASP A 43 1.02 16.63 -19.10
C ASP A 43 1.18 18.15 -18.87
N GLY A 44 2.20 18.76 -19.48
CA GLY A 44 2.44 20.20 -19.34
C GLY A 44 1.38 21.07 -19.98
N ASP A 45 0.46 20.47 -20.75
CA ASP A 45 -0.65 21.12 -21.43
C ASP A 45 -1.98 20.93 -20.68
N GLY A 46 -1.99 20.20 -19.55
CA GLY A 46 -3.14 19.94 -18.71
C GLY A 46 -3.98 18.72 -19.08
N ASN A 47 -3.50 17.84 -19.98
CA ASN A 47 -4.19 16.61 -20.34
C ASN A 47 -3.72 15.42 -19.50
N PHE A 48 -4.54 14.39 -19.42
CA PHE A 48 -4.16 13.15 -18.77
C PHE A 48 -3.21 12.31 -19.64
N ALA A 49 -2.14 11.81 -19.04
CA ALA A 49 -1.18 10.91 -19.65
C ALA A 49 -0.90 9.69 -18.75
N PHE A 50 -0.46 8.59 -19.35
CA PHE A 50 0.00 7.41 -18.61
C PHE A 50 1.49 7.53 -18.31
N ALA A 51 1.87 7.07 -17.12
CA ALA A 51 3.25 7.03 -16.69
C ALA A 51 4.05 5.95 -17.43
N ASP A 52 5.33 6.23 -17.74
CA ASP A 52 6.28 5.26 -18.27
C ASP A 52 6.82 4.34 -17.16
N ALA A 53 6.90 4.87 -15.94
CA ALA A 53 7.35 4.15 -14.76
C ALA A 53 6.54 4.57 -13.53
N SER A 54 6.40 3.64 -12.59
CA SER A 54 5.72 3.88 -11.33
C SER A 54 6.38 3.11 -10.19
N HIS A 55 6.26 3.65 -9.00
CA HIS A 55 6.83 3.08 -7.78
C HIS A 55 5.93 3.43 -6.60
N THR A 56 5.65 2.47 -5.73
CA THR A 56 4.92 2.71 -4.49
C THR A 56 5.61 2.05 -3.31
N VAL A 57 5.58 2.72 -2.16
CA VAL A 57 6.00 2.17 -0.87
C VAL A 57 4.87 2.38 0.11
N ILE A 58 4.38 1.31 0.73
CA ILE A 58 3.35 1.34 1.77
C ILE A 58 3.96 0.75 3.04
N THR A 59 4.04 1.52 4.12
CA THR A 59 4.57 1.05 5.39
C THR A 59 3.51 0.33 6.21
N SER A 60 3.93 -0.52 7.15
CA SER A 60 3.00 -1.18 8.09
C SER A 60 2.22 -0.22 9.00
N SER A 61 2.65 1.04 9.10
CA SER A 61 1.92 2.11 9.80
C SER A 61 0.79 2.73 8.98
N GLY A 62 0.59 2.33 7.72
CA GLY A 62 -0.45 2.88 6.84
C GLY A 62 -0.02 4.09 6.03
N ASN A 63 1.24 4.50 6.09
CA ASN A 63 1.76 5.58 5.24
C ASN A 63 2.04 5.03 3.84
N SER A 64 1.79 5.84 2.82
CA SER A 64 2.09 5.48 1.43
C SER A 64 2.75 6.62 0.68
N VAL A 65 3.71 6.30 -0.17
CA VAL A 65 4.25 7.21 -1.18
C VAL A 65 4.17 6.53 -2.53
N LEU A 66 3.35 7.10 -3.41
CA LEU A 66 3.26 6.75 -4.82
C LEU A 66 4.08 7.76 -5.63
N LYS A 67 4.87 7.27 -6.58
CA LYS A 67 5.58 8.06 -7.58
C LYS A 67 5.31 7.55 -8.98
N CYS A 68 5.13 8.48 -9.91
CA CYS A 68 4.94 8.18 -11.32
C CYS A 68 5.77 9.13 -12.16
N SER A 69 6.32 8.66 -13.27
CA SER A 69 7.13 9.48 -14.16
C SER A 69 6.90 9.11 -15.61
N ALA A 70 6.89 10.11 -16.47
CA ALA A 70 6.85 9.92 -17.92
C ALA A 70 7.55 11.06 -18.65
N THR A 71 7.76 10.85 -19.96
CA THR A 71 8.00 11.94 -20.90
C THR A 71 6.68 12.32 -21.58
N VAL A 72 6.24 13.56 -21.40
CA VAL A 72 4.93 14.05 -21.86
C VAL A 72 5.04 15.38 -22.62
N PRO A 73 4.03 15.75 -23.42
CA PRO A 73 3.99 17.07 -24.05
C PRO A 73 4.05 18.22 -23.05
N ASN A 74 4.68 19.32 -23.46
CA ASN A 74 4.65 20.59 -22.74
C ASN A 74 4.90 21.74 -23.73
N SER A 75 3.81 22.35 -24.20
CA SER A 75 3.85 23.47 -25.15
C SER A 75 4.21 24.81 -24.50
N THR A 76 4.20 24.89 -23.16
CA THR A 76 4.45 26.15 -22.43
C THR A 76 5.90 26.64 -22.53
N GLY A 77 6.83 25.74 -22.87
CA GLY A 77 8.28 26.00 -22.86
C GLY A 77 8.84 26.32 -21.47
N LYS A 78 8.08 26.07 -20.41
CA LYS A 78 8.44 26.34 -19.01
C LYS A 78 8.08 25.14 -18.14
N ALA A 79 8.66 25.07 -16.95
CA ALA A 79 8.21 24.09 -15.98
C ALA A 79 6.79 24.42 -15.49
N VAL A 80 5.93 23.41 -15.43
CA VAL A 80 4.57 23.48 -14.89
C VAL A 80 4.51 22.64 -13.62
N ASN A 81 3.79 23.12 -12.61
CA ASN A 81 3.59 22.40 -11.35
C ASN A 81 2.10 22.30 -11.04
N TYR A 82 1.66 21.10 -10.66
CA TYR A 82 0.32 20.84 -10.16
C TYR A 82 0.43 20.40 -8.70
N ASN A 83 -0.39 20.98 -7.84
CA ASN A 83 -0.37 20.73 -6.40
C ASN A 83 -1.79 20.49 -5.91
N ASP A 84 -1.91 19.81 -4.77
CA ASP A 84 -3.13 19.73 -3.98
C ASP A 84 -4.34 19.16 -4.74
N PHE A 85 -4.10 18.32 -5.75
CA PHE A 85 -5.15 17.68 -6.53
C PHE A 85 -5.42 16.25 -6.06
N LEU A 86 -6.59 15.74 -6.40
CA LEU A 86 -6.99 14.39 -6.01
C LEU A 86 -6.11 13.34 -6.71
N CYS A 87 -5.37 12.57 -5.93
CA CYS A 87 -4.54 11.47 -6.42
C CYS A 87 -4.96 10.14 -5.80
N GLY A 88 -5.05 9.10 -6.64
CA GLY A 88 -5.33 7.74 -6.22
C GLY A 88 -4.08 6.93 -5.93
N THR A 89 -4.07 6.23 -4.79
CA THR A 89 -3.02 5.28 -4.39
C THR A 89 -3.64 3.91 -4.13
N PHE A 90 -2.81 2.89 -3.91
CA PHE A 90 -3.27 1.54 -3.54
C PHE A 90 -4.05 1.46 -2.22
N ILE A 91 -3.90 2.46 -1.33
CA ILE A 91 -4.53 2.45 -0.01
C ILE A 91 -5.61 3.52 0.16
N GLY A 92 -5.89 4.31 -0.89
CA GLY A 92 -6.91 5.35 -0.84
C GLY A 92 -6.58 6.57 -1.69
N LEU A 93 -7.43 7.58 -1.56
CA LEU A 93 -7.28 8.88 -2.21
C LEU A 93 -6.55 9.86 -1.29
N THR A 94 -5.76 10.77 -1.86
CA THR A 94 -5.09 11.86 -1.14
C THR A 94 -5.13 13.15 -1.95
N THR A 95 -5.05 14.28 -1.26
CA THR A 95 -4.77 15.58 -1.87
C THR A 95 -3.33 16.03 -1.60
N ASP A 96 -2.53 15.32 -0.79
CA ASP A 96 -1.08 15.54 -0.71
C ASP A 96 -0.43 14.97 -1.97
N SER A 97 -0.58 15.73 -3.05
CA SER A 97 -0.08 15.42 -4.38
C SER A 97 0.73 16.59 -4.91
N HIS A 98 1.80 16.26 -5.61
CA HIS A 98 2.68 17.21 -6.26
C HIS A 98 3.18 16.61 -7.56
N GLU A 99 2.95 17.32 -8.65
CA GLU A 99 3.43 16.97 -9.97
C GLU A 99 4.24 18.10 -10.57
N THR A 100 5.37 17.77 -11.17
CA THR A 100 6.18 18.71 -11.94
C THR A 100 6.37 18.18 -13.34
N VAL A 101 6.12 19.02 -14.33
CA VAL A 101 6.47 18.79 -15.73
C VAL A 101 7.53 19.81 -16.12
N SER A 102 8.73 19.35 -16.42
CA SER A 102 9.82 20.22 -16.88
C SER A 102 9.53 20.81 -18.26
N ALA A 103 10.27 21.85 -18.65
CA ALA A 103 10.15 22.47 -19.98
C ALA A 103 10.40 21.49 -21.14
N SER A 104 11.14 20.40 -20.91
CA SER A 104 11.41 19.36 -21.91
C SER A 104 10.43 18.20 -21.87
N GLY A 105 9.39 18.27 -21.02
CA GLY A 105 8.37 17.23 -20.92
C GLY A 105 8.64 16.11 -19.91
N GLN A 106 9.74 16.15 -19.15
CA GLN A 106 9.93 15.19 -18.05
C GLN A 106 8.93 15.48 -16.94
N ALA A 107 7.97 14.57 -16.72
CA ALA A 107 6.96 14.64 -15.68
C ALA A 107 7.31 13.75 -14.48
N THR A 108 7.01 14.22 -13.28
CA THR A 108 7.09 13.42 -12.05
C THR A 108 5.96 13.79 -11.12
N LEU A 109 5.09 12.82 -10.86
CA LEU A 109 4.01 12.87 -9.88
C LEU A 109 4.47 12.19 -8.58
N THR A 110 4.15 12.79 -7.44
CA THR A 110 4.25 12.18 -6.11
C THR A 110 2.93 12.34 -5.39
N CYS A 111 2.42 11.26 -4.78
CA CYS A 111 1.22 11.28 -3.95
C CYS A 111 1.53 10.62 -2.61
N LYS A 112 1.05 11.21 -1.51
CA LYS A 112 1.34 10.75 -0.16
C LYS A 112 0.07 10.53 0.64
N VAL A 113 0.04 9.43 1.39
CA VAL A 113 -0.99 9.15 2.40
C VAL A 113 -0.25 9.03 3.74
N HIS A 114 -0.79 9.70 4.76
CA HIS A 114 -0.27 9.71 6.14
C HIS A 114 -1.30 9.11 7.10
#